data_AF-A0A662ULR0-F1
#
_entry.id   AF-A0A662ULR0-F1
#
_cell.length_a   1.000
_cell.length_b   1.000
_cell.length_c   1.000
_cell.angle_alpha   90.00
_cell.angle_beta   90.00
_cell.angle_gamma   90.00
#
_symmetry.space_group_name_H-M   'P 1'
#
loop_
_entity.id
_entity.type
_entity.pdbx_description
1 polymer ?
#
loop_
_entity_poly.entity_id
_entity_poly.type
_entity_poly.pdbx_seq_one_letter_code
_entity_poly.pdbx_strand_id
1 'polypeptide(L)'
;MKHLVRMRKHLSSIIDQEFPSIKIKIEDYLSQRFLGAKEIIIRSDIRFSSLVLKGNSAVALMASTKLLEKGPERIIRLKTYQGEEIELSVGTPPEESFHITQVGPYGFKCTCEDAIMLASKADREFVEGLKRAGILNLSPVISFPLFSRYILCKHTIALLALLLASKKITFRNKEFKKSLKLSLFGIALRVSETGEIEASKFVEIYYSLLSD
;
A
#
# COMPACT_ATOMS: atom_id res chain seq x y z
N MET A 1 18.71 4.27 0.84
CA MET A 1 18.58 3.84 2.26
C MET A 1 18.22 4.97 3.24
N LYS A 2 18.92 6.11 3.28
CA LYS A 2 18.63 7.22 4.22
C LYS A 2 17.15 7.67 4.25
N HIS A 3 16.51 7.79 3.09
CA HIS A 3 15.11 8.23 2.98
C HIS A 3 14.09 7.22 3.51
N LEU A 4 14.41 5.92 3.42
CA LEU A 4 13.60 4.84 4.00
C LEU A 4 13.57 4.95 5.53
N VAL A 5 14.75 5.12 6.15
CA VAL A 5 14.88 5.30 7.60
C VAL A 5 14.17 6.57 8.06
N ARG A 6 14.32 7.67 7.30
CA ARG A 6 13.63 8.94 7.59
C ARG A 6 12.11 8.79 7.52
N MET A 7 11.60 8.07 6.51
CA MET A 7 10.18 7.78 6.38
C MET A 7 9.68 6.94 7.56
N ARG A 8 10.40 5.87 7.94
CA ARG A 8 10.06 5.06 9.13
C ARG A 8 9.95 5.91 10.39
N LYS A 9 10.96 6.74 10.68
CA LYS A 9 10.93 7.67 11.84
C LYS A 9 9.74 8.62 11.79
N HIS A 10 9.42 9.16 10.62
CA HIS A 10 8.29 10.06 10.46
C HIS A 10 6.95 9.36 10.69
N LEU A 11 6.78 8.14 10.19
CA LEU A 11 5.58 7.34 10.43
C LEU A 11 5.43 6.98 11.91
N SER A 12 6.49 6.51 12.58
CA SER A 12 6.44 6.24 14.03
C SER A 12 6.00 7.45 14.83
N SER A 13 6.51 8.65 14.50
CA SER A 13 6.07 9.89 15.16
C SER A 13 4.58 10.19 14.96
N ILE A 14 3.99 9.84 13.81
CA ILE A 14 2.55 10.01 13.58
C ILE A 14 1.77 8.94 14.35
N ILE A 15 2.26 7.69 14.36
CA ILE A 15 1.63 6.59 15.10
C ILE A 15 1.57 6.90 16.60
N ASP A 16 2.66 7.43 17.16
CA ASP A 16 2.74 7.84 18.56
C ASP A 16 1.67 8.88 18.93
N GLN A 17 1.36 9.79 18.01
CA GLN A 17 0.42 10.88 18.23
C GLN A 17 -1.03 10.47 17.98
N GLU A 18 -1.28 9.68 16.96
CA GLU A 18 -2.62 9.44 16.42
C GLU A 18 -3.20 8.07 16.82
N PHE A 19 -2.34 7.08 17.12
CA PHE A 19 -2.73 5.69 17.33
C PHE A 19 -1.97 5.02 18.49
N PRO A 20 -1.90 5.63 19.69
CA PRO A 20 -1.11 5.10 20.80
C PRO A 20 -1.56 3.71 21.27
N SER A 21 -2.87 3.43 21.28
CA SER A 21 -3.44 2.16 21.76
C SER A 21 -3.08 0.95 20.90
N ILE A 22 -2.83 1.15 19.60
CA ILE A 22 -2.57 0.09 18.62
C ILE A 22 -1.20 0.24 17.95
N LYS A 23 -0.32 1.06 18.54
CA LYS A 23 1.02 1.39 18.01
C LYS A 23 1.81 0.15 17.63
N ILE A 24 1.94 -0.80 18.54
CA ILE A 24 2.76 -2.01 18.36
C ILE A 24 2.30 -2.78 17.12
N LYS A 25 0.99 -3.01 16.98
CA LYS A 25 0.38 -3.71 15.84
C LYS A 25 0.68 -3.01 14.51
N ILE A 26 0.61 -1.66 14.47
CA ILE A 26 0.91 -0.88 13.27
C ILE A 26 2.41 -0.93 12.94
N GLU A 27 3.28 -0.78 13.93
CA GLU A 27 4.74 -0.80 13.74
C GLU A 27 5.24 -2.17 13.29
N ASP A 28 4.67 -3.26 13.81
CA ASP A 28 4.98 -4.62 13.37
C ASP A 28 4.57 -4.85 11.92
N TYR A 29 3.35 -4.42 11.56
CA TYR A 29 2.86 -4.48 10.19
C TYR A 29 3.79 -3.73 9.23
N LEU A 30 4.13 -2.48 9.56
CA LEU A 30 5.01 -1.63 8.75
C LEU A 30 6.43 -2.18 8.66
N SER A 31 6.98 -2.76 9.72
CA SER A 31 8.34 -3.28 9.75
C SER A 31 8.59 -4.31 8.66
N GLN A 32 7.63 -5.23 8.45
CA GLN A 32 7.69 -6.21 7.35
C GLN A 32 7.67 -5.54 5.97
N ARG A 33 6.87 -4.49 5.80
CA ARG A 33 6.77 -3.77 4.51
C ARG A 33 8.01 -2.93 4.25
N PHE A 34 8.63 -2.35 5.28
CA PHE A 34 9.91 -1.66 5.16
C PHE A 34 11.06 -2.60 4.78
N LEU A 35 11.07 -3.83 5.29
CA LEU A 35 12.04 -4.86 4.87
C LEU A 35 11.85 -5.21 3.39
N GLY A 36 10.61 -5.47 2.95
CA GLY A 36 10.31 -5.71 1.54
C GLY A 36 10.64 -4.51 0.64
N ALA A 37 10.39 -3.29 1.10
CA ALA A 37 10.73 -2.07 0.36
C ALA A 37 12.24 -1.88 0.22
N LYS A 38 13.01 -2.20 1.26
CA LYS A 38 14.48 -2.21 1.22
C LYS A 38 14.98 -3.18 0.15
N GLU A 39 14.43 -4.38 0.08
CA GLU A 39 14.80 -5.38 -0.92
C GLU A 39 14.52 -4.89 -2.34
N ILE A 40 13.34 -4.29 -2.58
CA ILE A 40 12.96 -3.69 -3.86
C ILE A 40 13.95 -2.61 -4.30
N ILE A 41 14.37 -1.74 -3.37
CA ILE A 41 15.34 -0.67 -3.65
C ILE A 41 16.73 -1.25 -3.95
N ILE A 42 17.17 -2.26 -3.22
CA ILE A 42 18.50 -2.88 -3.43
C ILE A 42 18.56 -3.55 -4.81
N ARG A 43 17.50 -4.23 -5.21
CA ARG A 43 17.38 -4.94 -6.49
C ARG A 43 16.68 -4.10 -7.56
N SER A 44 16.85 -2.77 -7.52
CA SER A 44 16.05 -1.86 -8.35
C SER A 44 16.24 -2.08 -9.86
N ASP A 45 17.42 -2.53 -10.27
CA ASP A 45 17.82 -2.89 -11.63
C ASP A 45 16.94 -3.98 -12.25
N ILE A 46 16.47 -4.94 -11.44
CA ILE A 46 15.58 -6.02 -11.88
C ILE A 46 14.13 -5.83 -11.41
N ARG A 47 13.90 -5.00 -10.39
CA ARG A 47 12.59 -4.78 -9.78
C ARG A 47 11.80 -3.66 -10.45
N PHE A 48 12.45 -2.62 -10.98
CA PHE A 48 11.77 -1.53 -11.68
C PHE A 48 11.85 -1.76 -13.19
N SER A 49 10.74 -2.23 -13.77
CA SER A 49 10.65 -2.39 -15.23
C SER A 49 10.44 -1.05 -15.94
N SER A 50 9.68 -0.14 -15.32
CA SER A 50 9.48 1.22 -15.83
C SER A 50 9.19 2.19 -14.70
N LEU A 51 9.60 3.45 -14.88
CA LEU A 51 9.34 4.56 -13.97
C LEU A 51 9.02 5.83 -14.76
N VAL A 52 7.82 6.37 -14.54
CA VAL A 52 7.37 7.65 -15.11
C VAL A 52 7.20 8.66 -13.98
N LEU A 53 7.92 9.78 -14.09
CA LEU A 53 7.79 10.91 -13.18
C LEU A 53 6.91 11.99 -13.81
N LYS A 54 5.87 12.44 -13.09
CA LYS A 54 4.98 13.53 -13.53
C LYS A 54 4.76 14.52 -12.38
N GLY A 55 5.42 15.67 -12.47
CA GLY A 55 5.40 16.67 -11.40
C GLY A 55 5.93 16.10 -10.08
N ASN A 56 5.09 16.10 -9.04
CA ASN A 56 5.39 15.57 -7.71
C ASN A 56 4.93 14.11 -7.52
N SER A 57 4.56 13.43 -8.59
CA SER A 57 4.04 12.06 -8.58
C SER A 57 4.91 11.13 -9.43
N ALA A 58 4.84 9.84 -9.13
CA ALA A 58 5.46 8.78 -9.91
C ALA A 58 4.49 7.63 -10.16
N VAL A 59 4.63 7.00 -11.31
CA VAL A 59 4.06 5.69 -11.63
C VAL A 59 5.20 4.74 -11.96
N ALA A 60 5.21 3.56 -11.38
CA ALA A 60 6.20 2.53 -11.66
C ALA A 60 5.51 1.21 -11.99
N LEU A 61 6.07 0.51 -12.98
CA LEU A 61 5.79 -0.89 -13.24
C LEU A 61 6.86 -1.71 -12.53
N MET A 62 6.48 -2.46 -11.49
CA MET A 62 7.42 -3.22 -10.67
C MET A 62 7.27 -4.71 -10.92
N ALA A 63 8.39 -5.41 -11.17
CA ALA A 63 8.42 -6.85 -11.32
C ALA A 63 8.09 -7.54 -9.98
N SER A 64 7.12 -8.45 -10.02
CA SER A 64 6.73 -9.25 -8.87
C SER A 64 7.83 -10.24 -8.50
N THR A 65 7.80 -10.74 -7.27
CA THR A 65 8.72 -11.83 -6.88
C THR A 65 8.46 -13.09 -7.71
N LYS A 66 7.20 -13.37 -8.10
CA LYS A 66 6.85 -14.54 -8.91
C LYS A 66 7.54 -14.50 -10.29
N LEU A 67 7.58 -13.34 -10.94
CA LEU A 67 8.27 -13.17 -12.22
C LEU A 67 9.77 -13.44 -12.09
N LEU A 68 10.40 -12.96 -11.02
CA LEU A 68 11.83 -13.16 -10.78
C LEU A 68 12.19 -14.63 -10.47
N GLU A 69 11.30 -15.36 -9.80
CA GLU A 69 11.51 -16.77 -9.42
C GLU A 69 11.18 -17.75 -10.55
N LYS A 70 10.06 -17.52 -11.26
CA LYS A 70 9.54 -18.44 -12.28
C LYS A 70 9.98 -18.10 -13.69
N GLY A 71 10.50 -16.90 -13.91
CA GLY A 71 10.75 -16.36 -15.23
C GLY A 71 9.46 -15.94 -15.95
N PRO A 72 9.60 -15.28 -17.10
CA PRO A 72 8.47 -14.94 -17.97
C PRO A 72 7.79 -16.19 -18.52
N GLU A 73 8.55 -17.26 -18.74
CA GLU A 73 8.09 -18.58 -19.19
C GLU A 73 8.76 -19.69 -18.37
N ARG A 74 8.01 -20.76 -18.08
CA ARG A 74 8.53 -22.02 -17.53
C ARG A 74 7.99 -23.21 -18.32
N ILE A 75 8.83 -24.23 -18.51
CA ILE A 75 8.41 -25.51 -19.10
C ILE A 75 7.91 -26.41 -17.98
N ILE A 76 6.68 -26.90 -18.08
CA ILE A 76 6.13 -27.93 -17.20
C ILE A 76 5.98 -29.24 -17.98
N ARG A 77 6.40 -30.35 -17.37
CA ARG A 77 6.19 -31.71 -17.88
C ARG A 77 4.92 -32.27 -17.26
N LEU A 78 3.97 -32.66 -18.09
CA LEU A 78 2.74 -33.32 -17.67
C LEU A 78 2.68 -34.71 -18.27
N LYS A 79 2.15 -35.66 -17.51
CA LYS A 79 1.85 -37.00 -18.01
C LYS A 79 0.39 -37.03 -18.43
N THR A 80 0.12 -37.35 -19.69
CA THR A 80 -1.25 -37.47 -20.20
C THR A 80 -1.94 -38.68 -19.58
N TYR A 81 -3.27 -38.73 -19.68
CA TYR A 81 -4.04 -39.92 -19.30
C TYR A 81 -3.63 -41.18 -20.08
N GLN A 82 -2.96 -41.01 -21.23
CA GLN A 82 -2.43 -42.09 -22.08
C GLN A 82 -0.99 -42.48 -21.71
N GLY A 83 -0.40 -41.83 -20.69
CA GLY A 83 0.94 -42.14 -20.18
C GLY A 83 2.08 -41.41 -20.91
N GLU A 84 1.78 -40.59 -21.91
CA GLU A 84 2.76 -39.79 -22.64
C GLU A 84 3.23 -38.59 -21.81
N GLU A 85 4.51 -38.25 -21.88
CA GLU A 85 5.02 -37.00 -21.31
C GLU A 85 4.95 -35.88 -22.35
N ILE A 86 4.25 -34.80 -22.01
CA ILE A 86 4.20 -33.58 -22.82
C ILE A 86 4.85 -32.42 -22.07
N GLU A 87 5.57 -31.58 -22.80
CA GLU A 87 6.13 -30.33 -22.31
C GLU A 87 5.21 -29.16 -22.72
N LEU A 88 4.75 -28.37 -21.75
CA LEU A 88 4.00 -27.15 -21.99
C LEU A 88 4.80 -25.94 -21.49
N SER A 89 4.95 -24.92 -22.33
CA SER A 89 5.41 -23.60 -21.87
C SER A 89 4.23 -22.88 -21.22
N VAL A 90 4.36 -22.57 -19.94
CA VAL A 90 3.39 -21.77 -19.18
C VAL A 90 4.08 -20.51 -18.71
N GLY A 91 3.63 -19.36 -19.23
CA GLY A 91 4.08 -18.05 -18.79
C GLY A 91 3.60 -17.69 -17.39
N THR A 92 4.32 -16.79 -16.71
CA THR A 92 3.73 -16.08 -15.56
C THR A 92 2.75 -15.03 -16.12
N PRO A 93 1.45 -15.08 -15.78
CA PRO A 93 0.48 -14.11 -16.30
C PRO A 93 0.94 -12.66 -16.04
N PRO A 94 0.76 -11.71 -16.97
CA PRO A 94 1.19 -10.32 -16.79
C PRO A 94 0.70 -9.68 -15.48
N GLU A 95 -0.51 -10.03 -15.05
CA GLU A 95 -1.17 -9.56 -13.83
C GLU A 95 -0.45 -10.05 -12.57
N GLU A 96 0.15 -11.24 -12.65
CA GLU A 96 0.97 -11.81 -11.58
C GLU A 96 2.44 -11.41 -11.70
N SER A 97 2.87 -11.01 -12.90
CA SER A 97 4.25 -10.66 -13.22
C SER A 97 4.59 -9.24 -12.80
N PHE A 98 3.63 -8.32 -12.82
CA PHE A 98 3.88 -6.92 -12.55
C PHE A 98 2.88 -6.30 -11.57
N HIS A 99 3.38 -5.32 -10.84
CA HIS A 99 2.58 -4.45 -9.98
C HIS A 99 2.69 -3.02 -10.47
N ILE A 100 1.54 -2.41 -10.78
CA ILE A 100 1.48 -0.99 -11.09
C ILE A 100 1.39 -0.26 -9.76
N THR A 101 2.34 0.63 -9.52
CA THR A 101 2.42 1.41 -8.29
C THR A 101 2.44 2.88 -8.62
N GLN A 102 1.51 3.65 -8.05
CA GLN A 102 1.41 5.09 -8.21
C GLN A 102 1.52 5.76 -6.86
N VAL A 103 2.36 6.77 -6.74
CA VAL A 103 2.49 7.55 -5.50
C VAL A 103 2.62 9.04 -5.83
N GLY A 104 2.10 9.88 -4.95
CA GLY A 104 2.22 11.33 -5.04
C GLY A 104 1.72 11.99 -3.75
N PRO A 105 1.58 13.33 -3.73
CA PRO A 105 1.12 14.04 -2.55
C PRO A 105 -0.30 13.66 -2.12
N TYR A 106 -1.14 13.24 -3.07
CA TYR A 106 -2.58 13.02 -2.87
C TYR A 106 -2.97 11.55 -2.66
N GLY A 107 -2.01 10.63 -2.65
CA GLY A 107 -2.30 9.23 -2.44
C GLY A 107 -1.25 8.27 -2.99
N PHE A 108 -1.40 7.00 -2.59
CA PHE A 108 -0.54 5.87 -2.89
C PHE A 108 -1.41 4.68 -3.29
N LYS A 109 -1.21 4.17 -4.50
CA LYS A 109 -1.94 3.02 -5.07
C LYS A 109 -0.95 1.94 -5.46
N CYS A 110 -1.35 0.69 -5.31
CA CYS A 110 -0.61 -0.45 -5.82
C CYS A 110 -1.57 -1.59 -6.18
N THR A 111 -1.26 -2.34 -7.22
CA THR A 111 -2.06 -3.50 -7.66
C THR A 111 -1.63 -4.82 -7.02
N CYS A 112 -0.68 -4.82 -6.08
CA CYS A 112 -0.27 -6.06 -5.41
C CYS A 112 -1.36 -6.58 -4.45
N GLU A 113 -1.37 -7.89 -4.20
CA GLU A 113 -2.38 -8.53 -3.34
C GLU A 113 -2.46 -7.91 -1.93
N ASP A 114 -1.33 -7.63 -1.28
CA ASP A 114 -1.29 -6.97 0.05
C ASP A 114 -2.00 -5.60 0.04
N ALA A 115 -1.92 -4.88 -1.09
CA ALA A 115 -2.56 -3.59 -1.26
C ALA A 115 -4.08 -3.74 -1.33
N ILE A 116 -4.56 -4.69 -2.14
CA ILE A 116 -5.98 -5.00 -2.30
C ILE A 116 -6.56 -5.47 -0.96
N MET A 117 -5.89 -6.39 -0.27
CA MET A 117 -6.34 -6.95 1.01
C MET A 117 -6.34 -5.93 2.14
N LEU A 118 -5.38 -5.00 2.15
CA LEU A 118 -5.37 -3.86 3.07
C LEU A 118 -6.58 -2.96 2.80
N ALA A 119 -6.75 -2.51 1.56
CA ALA A 119 -7.82 -1.57 1.19
C ALA A 119 -9.20 -2.16 1.48
N SER A 120 -9.48 -3.38 1.02
CA SER A 120 -10.78 -4.03 1.21
C SER A 120 -11.16 -4.20 2.68
N LYS A 121 -10.21 -4.61 3.54
CA LYS A 121 -10.49 -4.70 4.98
C LYS A 121 -10.68 -3.30 5.58
N ALA A 122 -9.79 -2.35 5.28
CA ALA A 122 -9.88 -1.00 5.83
C ALA A 122 -11.20 -0.29 5.45
N ASP A 123 -11.64 -0.39 4.20
CA ASP A 123 -12.90 0.20 3.75
C ASP A 123 -14.11 -0.41 4.49
N ARG A 124 -14.13 -1.73 4.69
CA ARG A 124 -15.18 -2.40 5.46
C ARG A 124 -15.21 -1.93 6.91
N GLU A 125 -14.08 -1.98 7.60
CA GLU A 125 -13.98 -1.59 9.02
C GLU A 125 -14.28 -0.09 9.21
N PHE A 126 -13.94 0.75 8.23
CA PHE A 126 -14.26 2.18 8.27
C PHE A 126 -15.77 2.41 8.20
N VAL A 127 -16.46 1.77 7.26
CA VAL A 127 -17.93 1.88 7.14
C VAL A 127 -18.63 1.36 8.39
N GLU A 128 -18.18 0.22 8.93
CA GLU A 128 -18.73 -0.33 10.17
C GLU A 128 -18.45 0.57 11.39
N GLY A 129 -17.25 1.16 11.47
CA GLY A 129 -16.90 2.12 12.50
C GLY A 129 -17.74 3.39 12.44
N LEU A 130 -18.00 3.94 11.25
CA LEU A 130 -18.88 5.10 11.06
C LEU A 130 -20.31 4.81 11.51
N LYS A 131 -20.86 3.64 11.18
CA LYS A 131 -22.18 3.22 11.63
C LYS A 131 -22.26 3.15 13.16
N ARG A 132 -21.25 2.57 13.81
CA ARG A 132 -21.15 2.52 15.28
C ARG A 132 -21.02 3.90 15.91
N ALA A 133 -20.39 4.84 15.22
CA ALA A 133 -20.28 6.24 15.64
C ALA A 133 -21.54 7.08 15.34
N GLY A 134 -22.62 6.47 14.84
CA GLY A 134 -23.89 7.14 14.55
C GLY A 134 -23.99 7.78 13.17
N ILE A 135 -22.98 7.61 12.30
CA ILE A 135 -23.02 8.09 10.90
C ILE A 135 -23.62 6.98 10.03
N LEU A 136 -24.93 7.04 9.83
CA LEU A 136 -25.68 6.04 9.07
C LEU A 136 -25.74 6.33 7.57
N ASN A 137 -25.75 7.62 7.20
CA ASN A 137 -25.82 8.08 5.82
C ASN A 137 -24.46 8.67 5.41
N LEU A 138 -23.73 7.92 4.59
CA LEU A 138 -22.45 8.36 4.05
C LEU A 138 -22.69 9.43 2.96
N SER A 139 -21.93 10.51 3.02
CA SER A 139 -21.99 11.58 2.03
C SER A 139 -21.61 11.06 0.64
N PRO A 140 -22.36 11.43 -0.43
CA PRO A 140 -22.02 11.07 -1.80
C PRO A 140 -20.71 11.72 -2.28
N VAL A 141 -20.23 12.75 -1.58
CA VAL A 141 -18.96 13.43 -1.88
C VAL A 141 -17.76 12.51 -1.61
N ILE A 142 -17.88 11.59 -0.64
CA ILE A 142 -16.81 10.66 -0.31
C ILE A 142 -16.87 9.48 -1.28
N SER A 143 -15.89 9.39 -2.18
CA SER A 143 -15.82 8.27 -3.12
C SER A 143 -15.24 7.01 -2.45
N PHE A 144 -16.08 5.99 -2.35
CA PHE A 144 -15.68 4.62 -1.97
C PHE A 144 -15.34 3.79 -3.22
N PRO A 145 -14.38 2.85 -3.16
CA PRO A 145 -13.52 2.51 -2.02
C PRO A 145 -12.44 3.57 -1.75
N LEU A 146 -12.35 4.04 -0.50
CA LEU A 146 -11.50 5.16 -0.09
C LEU A 146 -10.04 4.71 0.04
N PHE A 147 -9.79 3.63 0.78
CA PHE A 147 -8.43 3.21 1.15
C PHE A 147 -7.64 2.61 -0.01
N SER A 148 -8.30 2.33 -1.14
CA SER A 148 -7.63 2.03 -2.42
C SER A 148 -6.62 3.10 -2.85
N ARG A 149 -6.75 4.33 -2.33
CA ARG A 149 -5.90 5.50 -2.63
C ARG A 149 -4.82 5.77 -1.59
N TYR A 150 -4.80 5.07 -0.46
CA TYR A 150 -3.94 5.40 0.68
C TYR A 150 -3.18 4.17 1.19
N ILE A 151 -2.48 3.46 0.29
CA ILE A 151 -1.89 2.16 0.62
C ILE A 151 -0.40 2.27 0.94
N LEU A 152 0.03 1.69 2.07
CA LEU A 152 1.45 1.51 2.43
C LEU A 152 1.84 0.03 2.38
N CYS A 153 2.07 -0.47 1.16
CA CYS A 153 2.70 -1.76 0.92
C CYS A 153 4.21 -1.57 0.64
N LYS A 154 4.94 -2.68 0.48
CA LYS A 154 6.39 -2.61 0.17
C LYS A 154 6.70 -1.80 -1.11
N HIS A 155 5.85 -1.87 -2.13
CA HIS A 155 6.03 -1.19 -3.41
C HIS A 155 5.83 0.33 -3.28
N THR A 156 4.75 0.77 -2.62
CA THR A 156 4.49 2.19 -2.41
C THR A 156 5.53 2.82 -1.51
N ILE A 157 5.98 2.14 -0.45
CA ILE A 157 7.08 2.60 0.40
C ILE A 157 8.38 2.73 -0.39
N ALA A 158 8.71 1.76 -1.25
CA ALA A 158 9.90 1.84 -2.10
C ALA A 158 9.85 3.06 -3.03
N LEU A 159 8.72 3.27 -3.72
CA LEU A 159 8.55 4.39 -4.64
C LEU A 159 8.50 5.75 -3.92
N LEU A 160 7.89 5.81 -2.73
CA LEU A 160 7.91 7.02 -1.88
C LEU A 160 9.32 7.36 -1.42
N ALA A 161 10.12 6.36 -1.05
CA ALA A 161 11.52 6.59 -0.70
C ALA A 161 12.33 7.19 -1.86
N LEU A 162 12.04 6.77 -3.11
CA LEU A 162 12.63 7.35 -4.32
C LEU A 162 12.16 8.79 -4.58
N LEU A 163 10.87 9.08 -4.43
CA LEU A 163 10.36 10.47 -4.57
C LEU A 163 10.89 11.41 -3.49
N LEU A 164 11.05 10.93 -2.25
CA LEU A 164 11.67 11.67 -1.17
C LEU A 164 13.16 11.91 -1.43
N ALA A 165 13.86 10.94 -2.03
CA ALA A 165 15.27 11.08 -2.39
C ALA A 165 15.48 12.09 -3.51
N SER A 166 14.62 12.06 -4.52
CA SER A 166 14.61 13.00 -5.66
C SER A 166 13.99 14.36 -5.33
N LYS A 167 13.60 14.60 -4.07
CA LYS A 167 12.98 15.84 -3.58
C LYS A 167 11.69 16.25 -4.31
N LYS A 168 11.02 15.29 -4.97
CA LYS A 168 9.72 15.49 -5.63
C LYS A 168 8.57 15.59 -4.63
N ILE A 169 8.73 14.97 -3.46
CA ILE A 169 7.84 15.14 -2.32
C ILE A 169 8.64 15.47 -1.06
N THR A 170 7.98 16.08 -0.08
CA THR A 170 8.56 16.48 1.19
C THR A 170 7.55 16.30 2.31
N PHE A 171 8.03 15.90 3.50
CA PHE A 171 7.21 15.84 4.71
C PHE A 171 6.67 17.22 5.14
N ARG A 172 7.06 18.33 4.51
CA ARG A 172 6.45 19.65 4.75
C ARG A 172 5.14 19.87 3.98
N ASN A 173 4.90 19.09 2.92
CA ASN A 173 3.70 19.23 2.09
C ASN A 173 2.45 18.74 2.87
N LYS A 174 1.41 19.58 2.95
CA LYS A 174 0.19 19.30 3.72
C LYS A 174 -0.57 18.08 3.18
N GLU A 175 -0.75 18.02 1.87
CA GLU A 175 -1.43 16.90 1.18
C GLU A 175 -0.72 15.57 1.43
N PHE A 176 0.62 15.58 1.34
CA PHE A 176 1.41 14.38 1.59
C PHE A 176 1.29 13.92 3.04
N LYS A 177 1.31 14.85 4.02
CA LYS A 177 1.05 14.50 5.43
C LYS A 177 -0.34 13.91 5.61
N LYS A 178 -1.37 14.50 4.99
CA LYS A 178 -2.74 14.00 5.05
C LYS A 178 -2.84 12.58 4.47
N SER A 179 -2.26 12.35 3.30
CA SER A 179 -2.19 11.03 2.68
C SER A 179 -1.48 10.01 3.58
N LEU A 180 -0.39 10.38 4.24
CA LEU A 180 0.29 9.50 5.21
C LEU A 180 -0.60 9.18 6.43
N LYS A 181 -1.33 10.17 6.98
CA LYS A 181 -2.27 9.94 8.09
C LYS A 181 -3.38 8.98 7.68
N LEU A 182 -4.00 9.19 6.51
CA LEU A 182 -5.04 8.30 5.98
C LEU A 182 -4.49 6.89 5.72
N SER A 183 -3.26 6.78 5.24
CA SER A 183 -2.62 5.47 5.08
C SER A 183 -2.37 4.74 6.40
N LEU A 184 -1.91 5.46 7.42
CA LEU A 184 -1.73 4.88 8.75
C LEU A 184 -3.07 4.48 9.37
N PHE A 185 -4.12 5.26 9.13
CA PHE A 185 -5.47 4.90 9.54
C PHE A 185 -5.98 3.65 8.82
N GLY A 186 -5.71 3.50 7.52
CA GLY A 186 -6.03 2.28 6.79
C GLY A 186 -5.29 1.05 7.34
N ILE A 187 -4.02 1.21 7.73
CA ILE A 187 -3.27 0.16 8.43
C ILE A 187 -3.87 -0.14 9.80
N ALA A 188 -4.19 0.90 10.58
CA ALA A 188 -4.82 0.77 11.89
C ALA A 188 -6.08 -0.09 11.80
N LEU A 189 -6.99 0.23 10.87
CA LEU A 189 -8.20 -0.54 10.61
C LEU A 189 -7.91 -1.98 10.16
N ARG A 190 -6.84 -2.19 9.39
CA ARG A 190 -6.43 -3.53 8.93
C ARG A 190 -5.95 -4.40 10.10
N VAL A 191 -5.23 -3.84 11.05
CA VAL A 191 -4.60 -4.58 12.16
C VAL A 191 -5.42 -4.57 13.45
N SER A 192 -6.37 -3.65 13.58
CA SER A 192 -7.22 -3.54 14.76
C SER A 192 -8.26 -4.64 14.83
N GLU A 193 -8.64 -4.96 16.05
CA GLU A 193 -9.85 -5.69 16.38
C GLU A 193 -11.03 -4.71 16.61
N THR A 194 -12.24 -5.25 16.55
CA THR A 194 -13.47 -4.47 16.68
C THR A 194 -13.50 -3.72 18.02
N GLY A 195 -13.40 -2.38 17.96
CA GLY A 195 -13.52 -1.51 19.14
C GLY A 195 -12.19 -1.00 19.72
N GLU A 196 -11.03 -1.37 19.17
CA GLU A 196 -9.73 -0.82 19.61
C GLU A 196 -9.50 0.65 19.16
N ILE A 197 -10.24 1.10 18.15
CA ILE A 197 -10.22 2.48 17.65
C ILE A 197 -11.47 3.18 18.17
N GLU A 198 -11.27 4.32 18.82
CA GLU A 198 -12.37 5.14 19.36
C GLU A 198 -13.30 5.66 18.26
N ALA A 199 -14.61 5.68 18.55
CA ALA A 199 -15.63 6.19 17.63
C ALA A 199 -15.36 7.64 17.19
N SER A 200 -14.85 8.47 18.12
CA SER A 200 -14.42 9.85 17.88
C SER A 200 -13.45 9.96 16.69
N LYS A 201 -12.53 8.99 16.54
CA LYS A 201 -11.53 8.99 15.47
C LYS A 201 -12.15 8.76 14.09
N PHE A 202 -13.15 7.89 13.99
CA PHE A 202 -13.87 7.68 12.74
C PHE A 202 -14.58 8.95 12.29
N VAL A 203 -15.21 9.65 13.23
CA VAL A 203 -15.92 10.93 12.99
C VAL A 203 -14.93 12.03 12.57
N GLU A 204 -13.81 12.16 13.28
CA GLU A 204 -12.74 13.11 12.95
C GLU A 204 -12.24 12.91 11.51
N ILE A 205 -11.89 11.67 11.16
CA ILE A 205 -11.41 11.34 9.81
C ILE A 205 -12.49 11.62 8.77
N TYR A 206 -13.74 11.23 9.01
CA TYR A 206 -14.85 11.46 8.10
C TYR A 206 -15.06 12.95 7.79
N TYR A 207 -15.11 13.81 8.81
CA TYR A 207 -15.26 15.25 8.57
C TYR A 207 -14.02 15.88 7.93
N SER A 208 -12.82 15.36 8.22
CA SER A 208 -11.61 15.81 7.53
C SER A 208 -11.64 15.50 6.03
N LEU A 209 -12.37 14.48 5.59
CA LEU A 209 -12.55 14.11 4.18
C LEU A 209 -13.65 14.93 3.50
N LEU A 210 -14.60 15.48 4.26
CA LEU A 210 -15.65 16.38 3.73
C LEU A 210 -15.17 17.82 3.55
N SER A 211 -14.07 18.18 4.20
CA SER A 211 -13.52 19.55 4.20
C SER A 211 -12.53 19.81 3.06
N ASP A 212 -12.31 18.82 2.20
CA ASP A 212 -11.50 18.91 0.95
C ASP A 212 -12.40 19.12 -0.26
#